data_AF-B3CTL0-F1
#
_entry.id   AF-B3CTL0-F1
#
_cell.length_a   1.000
_cell.length_b   1.000
_cell.length_c   1.000
_cell.angle_alpha   90.00
_cell.angle_beta   90.00
_cell.angle_gamma   90.00
#
_symmetry.space_group_name_H-M   'P 1'
#
loop_
_entity.id
_entity.type
_entity.pdbx_description
1 polymer ?
#
loop_
_entity_poly.entity_id
_entity_poly.type
_entity_poly.pdbx_seq_one_letter_code
_entity_poly.pdbx_strand_id
1 'polypeptide(L)'
;MKILRNFLIRYTSKFVGVDQYGNNYYISLMKSNHLKNRKRIIIFNGVEDPSSIPCEWYQWLHYMTDHVPYLANFKKYDWQINRIPNMTGTEFSYSPLIRNGDSLVRQEVSSDYKSWQPKK
;
A
#
# COMPACT_ATOMS: atom_id res chain seq x y z
N MET A 1 -12.02 20.92 -6.77
CA MET A 1 -12.89 19.77 -6.42
C MET A 1 -12.45 19.00 -5.16
N LYS A 2 -11.15 18.71 -4.92
CA LYS A 2 -10.70 17.91 -3.74
C LYS A 2 -10.88 18.61 -2.39
N ILE A 3 -10.64 19.92 -2.30
CA ILE A 3 -10.77 20.68 -1.05
C ILE A 3 -12.20 20.62 -0.49
N LEU A 4 -13.21 20.86 -1.33
CA LEU A 4 -14.61 20.79 -0.93
C LEU A 4 -15.02 19.37 -0.47
N ARG A 5 -14.58 18.34 -1.21
CA ARG A 5 -14.78 16.94 -0.83
C ARG A 5 -14.19 16.64 0.54
N ASN A 6 -12.94 17.03 0.77
CA ASN A 6 -12.24 16.77 2.02
C ASN A 6 -12.88 17.53 3.20
N PHE A 7 -13.35 18.76 2.97
CA PHE A 7 -14.11 19.53 3.95
C PHE A 7 -15.42 18.82 4.33
N LEU A 8 -16.17 18.36 3.34
CA LEU A 8 -17.44 17.66 3.57
C LEU A 8 -17.24 16.32 4.29
N ILE A 9 -16.19 15.56 3.97
CA ILE A 9 -15.84 14.33 4.70
C ILE A 9 -15.53 14.65 6.16
N ARG A 10 -14.72 15.68 6.42
CA ARG A 10 -14.38 16.12 7.79
C ARG A 10 -15.60 16.54 8.59
N TYR A 11 -16.59 17.16 7.94
CA TYR A 11 -17.82 17.60 8.59
C TYR A 11 -18.80 16.44 8.88
N THR A 12 -18.88 15.47 7.98
CA THR A 12 -19.86 14.36 8.05
C THR A 12 -19.33 13.08 8.69
N SER A 13 -18.04 13.02 9.02
CA SER A 13 -17.35 11.83 9.50
C SER A 13 -16.52 12.11 10.74
N LYS A 14 -16.40 11.12 11.62
CA LYS A 14 -15.53 11.17 12.79
C LYS A 14 -14.10 10.79 12.39
N PHE A 15 -13.13 11.62 12.76
CA PHE A 15 -11.70 11.32 12.61
C PHE A 15 -11.29 10.14 13.50
N VAL A 16 -10.50 9.22 12.94
CA VAL A 16 -10.06 7.98 13.61
C VAL A 16 -8.57 7.99 13.90
N GLY A 17 -7.75 8.44 12.95
CA GLY A 17 -6.31 8.50 13.12
C GLY A 17 -5.57 8.85 11.82
N VAL A 18 -4.25 8.93 11.93
CA VAL A 18 -3.31 9.16 10.82
C VAL A 18 -2.36 7.97 10.72
N ASP A 19 -1.97 7.60 9.51
CA ASP A 19 -0.86 6.67 9.31
C ASP A 19 0.51 7.37 9.27
N GLN A 20 1.58 6.56 9.14
CA GLN A 20 2.96 7.04 9.02
C GLN A 20 3.25 7.83 7.73
N TYR A 21 2.36 7.78 6.73
CA TYR A 21 2.50 8.50 5.46
C TYR A 21 1.65 9.79 5.42
N GLY A 22 0.90 10.07 6.50
CA GLY A 22 0.05 11.26 6.64
C GLY A 22 -1.38 11.09 6.13
N ASN A 23 -1.79 9.89 5.71
CA ASN A 23 -3.16 9.62 5.29
C ASN A 23 -4.10 9.69 6.50
N ASN A 24 -5.22 10.38 6.35
CA ASN A 24 -6.19 10.57 7.42
C ASN A 24 -7.37 9.61 7.25
N TYR A 25 -7.73 8.91 8.32
CA TYR A 25 -8.80 7.92 8.33
C TYR A 25 -10.01 8.40 9.11
N TYR A 26 -11.19 8.12 8.58
CA TYR A 26 -12.48 8.58 9.11
C TYR A 26 -13.52 7.45 9.11
N ILE A 27 -14.48 7.55 10.03
CA ILE A 27 -15.72 6.76 10.02
C ILE A 27 -16.89 7.71 9.78
N SER A 28 -17.69 7.44 8.76
CA SER A 28 -18.94 8.17 8.49
C SER A 28 -19.89 8.12 9.68
N LEU A 29 -20.47 9.26 10.05
CA LEU A 29 -21.49 9.32 11.12
C LEU A 29 -22.78 8.64 10.66
N MET A 30 -23.10 8.74 9.37
CA MET A 30 -24.25 8.09 8.76
C MET A 30 -23.95 6.62 8.48
N LYS A 31 -24.93 5.75 8.77
CA LYS A 31 -24.91 4.36 8.31
C LYS A 31 -25.15 4.31 6.81
N SER A 32 -24.48 3.39 6.13
CA SER A 32 -24.73 3.16 4.70
C SER A 32 -26.08 2.47 4.53
N ASN A 33 -26.91 2.87 3.58
CA ASN A 33 -28.18 2.16 3.31
C ASN A 33 -27.96 0.70 2.86
N HIS A 34 -26.80 0.40 2.27
CA HIS A 34 -26.48 -0.92 1.71
C HIS A 34 -25.61 -1.80 2.63
N LEU A 35 -24.94 -1.23 3.64
CA LEU A 35 -24.13 -1.99 4.59
C LEU A 35 -24.62 -1.71 6.00
N LYS A 36 -24.80 -2.75 6.82
CA LYS A 36 -25.08 -2.59 8.26
C LYS A 36 -24.00 -1.76 8.99
N ASN A 37 -22.79 -1.71 8.42
CA ASN A 37 -21.63 -1.01 8.98
C ASN A 37 -21.51 0.44 8.48
N ARG A 38 -20.95 1.30 9.32
CA ARG A 38 -20.58 2.68 8.94
C ARG A 38 -19.46 2.66 7.92
N LYS A 39 -19.50 3.57 6.93
CA LYS A 39 -18.45 3.68 5.90
C LYS A 39 -17.12 4.12 6.54
N ARG A 40 -16.04 3.40 6.27
CA ARG A 40 -14.66 3.79 6.56
C ARG A 40 -14.08 4.52 5.35
N ILE A 41 -13.50 5.70 5.57
CA ILE A 41 -13.05 6.61 4.51
C ILE A 41 -11.60 6.98 4.77
N ILE A 42 -10.83 7.09 3.69
CA ILE A 42 -9.45 7.59 3.70
C ILE A 42 -9.37 8.91 2.92
N ILE A 43 -8.60 9.86 3.45
CA ILE A 43 -8.15 11.06 2.74
C ILE A 43 -6.63 10.94 2.62
N PHE A 44 -6.14 10.70 1.41
CA PHE A 44 -4.72 10.56 1.14
C PHE A 44 -3.96 11.86 1.30
N ASN A 45 -2.71 11.76 1.73
CA ASN A 45 -1.75 12.84 1.75
C ASN A 45 -0.97 12.85 0.42
N GLY A 46 -1.43 13.64 -0.55
CA GLY A 46 -0.81 13.75 -1.87
C GLY A 46 -1.51 12.92 -2.94
N VAL A 47 -0.77 11.99 -3.57
CA VAL A 47 -1.29 11.14 -4.65
C VAL A 47 -2.27 10.13 -4.08
N GLU A 48 -3.46 10.04 -4.67
CA GLU A 48 -4.51 9.12 -4.24
C GLU A 48 -4.26 7.73 -4.84
N ASP A 49 -3.40 6.94 -4.18
CA ASP A 49 -3.09 5.56 -4.58
C ASP A 49 -3.55 4.57 -3.49
N PRO A 50 -4.58 3.74 -3.74
CA PRO A 50 -5.05 2.72 -2.80
C PRO A 50 -3.98 1.71 -2.37
N SER A 51 -2.96 1.47 -3.20
CA SER A 51 -1.92 0.50 -2.89
C SER A 51 -0.89 1.02 -1.87
N SER A 52 -0.83 2.34 -1.65
CA SER A 52 0.05 3.01 -0.68
C SER A 52 -0.35 2.80 0.78
N ILE A 53 -1.56 2.29 1.03
CA ILE A 53 -2.11 2.12 2.36
C ILE A 53 -1.29 1.09 3.17
N PRO A 54 -0.81 1.42 4.39
CA PRO A 54 -0.14 0.46 5.27
C PRO A 54 -1.01 -0.75 5.57
N CYS A 55 -0.39 -1.90 5.80
CA CYS A 55 -1.10 -3.17 6.01
C CYS A 55 -2.10 -3.12 7.18
N GLU A 56 -1.73 -2.46 8.28
CA GLU A 56 -2.59 -2.37 9.47
C GLU A 56 -3.86 -1.56 9.15
N TRP A 57 -3.70 -0.43 8.47
CA TRP A 57 -4.81 0.42 8.05
C TRP A 57 -5.63 -0.20 6.92
N TYR A 58 -5.02 -1.03 6.07
CA TYR A 58 -5.72 -1.76 5.03
C TYR A 58 -6.74 -2.74 5.61
N GLN A 59 -6.34 -3.52 6.62
CA GLN A 59 -7.22 -4.47 7.32
C GLN A 59 -8.42 -3.76 7.95
N TRP A 60 -8.15 -2.64 8.63
CA TRP A 60 -9.22 -1.83 9.21
C TRP A 60 -10.11 -1.21 8.12
N LEU A 61 -9.55 -0.62 7.06
CA LEU A 61 -10.36 0.03 6.03
C LEU A 61 -11.32 -0.95 5.33
N HIS A 62 -10.89 -2.21 5.15
CA HIS A 62 -11.65 -3.27 4.47
C HIS A 62 -12.53 -4.12 5.41
N TYR A 63 -12.77 -3.67 6.65
CA TYR A 63 -13.60 -4.39 7.62
C TYR A 63 -13.11 -5.80 7.96
N MET A 64 -11.82 -6.09 7.78
CA MET A 64 -11.23 -7.36 8.21
C MET A 64 -11.06 -7.40 9.74
N THR A 65 -10.95 -6.22 10.36
CA THR A 65 -10.86 -6.06 11.81
C THR A 65 -11.55 -4.77 12.24
N ASP A 66 -12.06 -4.73 13.47
CA ASP A 66 -12.58 -3.52 14.10
C ASP A 66 -11.52 -2.78 14.91
N HIS A 67 -10.32 -3.35 15.07
CA HIS A 67 -9.21 -2.72 15.77
C HIS A 67 -8.65 -1.55 14.95
N VAL A 68 -8.65 -0.36 15.53
CA VAL A 68 -8.02 0.82 14.95
C VAL A 68 -6.50 0.70 15.12
N PRO A 69 -5.70 0.77 14.03
CA PRO A 69 -4.27 0.51 14.11
C PRO A 69 -3.50 1.36 15.09
N TYR A 70 -3.85 2.64 15.22
CA TYR A 70 -3.20 3.55 16.17
C TYR A 70 -3.37 3.10 17.64
N LEU A 71 -4.44 2.37 17.96
CA LEU A 71 -4.69 1.85 19.31
C LEU A 71 -4.13 0.44 19.52
N ALA A 72 -3.76 -0.24 18.43
CA ALA A 72 -3.29 -1.61 18.46
C ALA A 72 -1.75 -1.63 18.42
N ASN A 73 -1.15 -2.19 19.46
CA ASN A 73 0.31 -2.36 19.53
C ASN A 73 0.72 -3.58 18.68
N PHE A 74 0.88 -3.39 17.37
CA PHE A 74 1.31 -4.47 16.49
C PHE A 74 2.80 -4.75 16.66
N LYS A 75 3.14 -6.02 16.89
CA LYS A 75 4.52 -6.48 16.89
C LYS A 75 5.09 -6.40 15.47
N LYS A 76 6.06 -5.52 15.28
CA LYS A 76 6.89 -5.50 14.06
C LYS A 76 8.03 -6.51 14.19
N TYR A 77 8.40 -7.13 13.07
CA TYR A 77 9.53 -8.06 12.99
C TYR A 77 10.61 -7.49 12.08
N ASP A 78 11.87 -7.87 12.31
CA ASP A 78 13.03 -7.29 11.62
C ASP A 78 13.04 -7.54 10.11
N TRP A 79 12.41 -8.63 9.67
CA TRP A 79 12.28 -8.98 8.25
C TRP A 79 11.12 -8.26 7.55
N GLN A 80 10.28 -7.51 8.28
CA GLN A 80 9.15 -6.80 7.68
C GLN A 80 9.59 -5.53 6.97
N ILE A 81 9.17 -5.42 5.71
CA ILE A 81 9.45 -4.25 4.88
C ILE A 81 8.27 -3.29 5.01
N ASN A 82 8.59 -1.99 5.04
CA ASN A 82 7.57 -0.94 4.98
C ASN A 82 6.80 -1.00 3.66
N ARG A 83 5.54 -0.53 3.68
CA ARG A 83 4.71 -0.53 2.48
C ARG A 83 5.34 0.36 1.40
N ILE A 84 5.48 -0.19 0.20
CA ILE A 84 5.83 0.53 -1.02
C ILE A 84 4.57 0.51 -1.90
N PRO A 85 4.13 1.66 -2.44
CA PRO A 85 3.00 1.70 -3.36
C PRO A 85 3.29 0.91 -4.64
N ASN A 86 2.25 0.61 -5.41
CA ASN A 86 2.40 -0.14 -6.64
C ASN A 86 3.12 0.70 -7.70
N MET A 87 4.32 0.28 -8.07
CA MET A 87 5.18 0.99 -9.02
C MET A 87 4.93 0.59 -10.48
N THR A 88 3.89 -0.20 -10.80
CA THR A 88 3.55 -0.55 -12.19
C THR A 88 3.46 0.69 -13.09
N GLY A 89 4.07 0.62 -14.26
CA GLY A 89 4.06 1.73 -15.23
C GLY A 89 5.02 2.88 -14.90
N THR A 90 5.85 2.74 -13.86
CA THR A 90 6.93 3.68 -13.54
C THR A 90 8.31 3.07 -13.84
N GLU A 91 9.34 3.91 -13.85
CA GLU A 91 10.74 3.47 -14.00
C GLU A 91 11.21 2.52 -12.88
N PHE A 92 10.54 2.56 -11.71
CA PHE A 92 10.82 1.70 -10.55
C PHE A 92 9.97 0.43 -10.54
N SER A 93 9.27 0.12 -11.63
CA SER A 93 8.49 -1.11 -11.74
C SER A 93 9.38 -2.36 -11.68
N TYR A 94 8.86 -3.43 -11.08
CA TYR A 94 9.55 -4.71 -11.08
C TYR A 94 9.61 -5.30 -12.49
N SER A 95 10.80 -5.74 -12.90
CA SER A 95 11.03 -6.47 -14.15
C SER A 95 11.70 -7.80 -13.85
N PRO A 96 11.22 -8.92 -14.43
CA PRO A 96 11.89 -10.22 -14.33
C PRO A 96 13.20 -10.27 -15.14
N LEU A 97 13.35 -9.36 -16.11
CA LEU A 97 14.59 -9.20 -16.87
C LEU A 97 15.47 -8.16 -16.18
N ILE A 98 16.74 -8.49 -16.05
CA ILE A 98 17.78 -7.62 -15.52
C ILE A 98 18.34 -6.80 -16.69
N ARG A 99 18.45 -5.49 -16.49
CA ARG A 99 19.11 -4.62 -17.46
C ARG A 99 20.63 -4.83 -17.40
N ASN A 100 21.23 -5.20 -18.53
CA ASN A 100 22.67 -5.32 -18.71
C ASN A 100 23.11 -4.45 -19.89
N GLY A 101 23.58 -3.23 -19.60
CA GLY A 101 23.82 -2.20 -20.62
C GLY A 101 22.52 -1.79 -21.32
N ASP A 102 22.50 -1.96 -22.65
CA ASP A 102 21.35 -1.68 -23.53
C ASP A 102 20.44 -2.90 -23.75
N SER A 103 20.80 -4.08 -23.21
CA SER A 103 20.05 -5.32 -23.38
C SER A 103 19.31 -5.73 -22.11
N LEU A 104 18.15 -6.35 -22.28
CA LEU A 104 17.41 -6.99 -21.20
C LEU A 104 17.74 -8.49 -21.20
N VAL A 105 18.28 -8.99 -20.09
CA VAL A 105 18.71 -10.38 -19.94
C VAL A 105 17.93 -11.04 -18.82
N ARG A 106 17.55 -12.30 -19.00
CA ARG A 106 16.93 -13.09 -17.93
C ARG A 106 17.94 -13.32 -16.80
N GLN A 107 17.48 -13.29 -15.55
CA GLN A 107 18.29 -13.70 -14.40
C GLN A 107 18.76 -15.15 -14.54
N GLU A 108 20.05 -15.41 -14.30
CA GLU A 108 20.61 -16.76 -14.30
C GLU A 108 20.00 -17.61 -13.18
N VAL A 109 19.75 -18.89 -13.46
CA VAL A 109 19.31 -19.89 -12.47
C VAL A 109 20.31 -21.02 -12.36
N SER A 110 20.25 -21.77 -11.26
CA SER A 110 21.17 -22.88 -11.00
C SER A 110 21.13 -23.99 -12.06
N SER A 111 20.02 -24.14 -12.77
CA SER A 111 19.85 -25.11 -13.85
C SER A 111 20.47 -24.66 -15.17
N ASP A 112 20.93 -23.40 -15.28
CA ASP A 112 21.49 -22.90 -16.53
C ASP A 112 22.82 -23.61 -16.83
N TYR A 113 22.91 -24.11 -18.06
CA TYR A 113 24.08 -24.85 -18.52
C TYR A 113 25.32 -23.95 -18.55
N LYS A 114 26.38 -24.37 -17.86
CA LYS A 114 27.70 -23.73 -17.93
C LYS A 114 28.60 -24.55 -18.83
N SER A 115 28.97 -23.97 -19.98
CA SER A 115 29.92 -24.61 -20.89
C SER A 115 31.27 -24.78 -20.21
N TRP A 116 31.87 -25.97 -20.35
CA TRP A 116 33.22 -26.24 -19.85
C TRP A 116 34.26 -25.42 -20.63
N GLN A 117 35.17 -24.73 -19.91
CA GLN A 117 36.27 -23.97 -20.50
C GLN A 117 37.61 -24.63 -20.11
N PRO A 118 38.33 -25.27 -21.05
CA PRO A 118 39.65 -25.84 -20.77
C PRO A 118 40.66 -24.73 -20.43
N LYS A 119 41.55 -25.02 -19.47
CA LYS A 119 42.76 -24.21 -19.27
C LYS A 119 43.79 -24.60 -20.34
N LYS A 120 44.42 -23.59 -20.96
CA LYS A 120 45.59 -23.77 -21.84
C LYS A 120 46.82 -24.14 -21.02
#